data_AF-A0A1B9XZ48-F1
#
_entry.id   AF-A0A1B9XZ48-F1
#
_cell.length_a   1.000
_cell.length_b   1.000
_cell.length_c   1.000
_cell.angle_alpha   90.00
_cell.angle_beta   90.00
_cell.angle_gamma   90.00
#
_symmetry.space_group_name_H-M   'P 1'
#
loop_
_entity.id
_entity.type
_entity.pdbx_description
1 polymer ?
#
loop_
_entity_poly.entity_id
_entity_poly.type
_entity_poly.pdbx_seq_one_letter_code
_entity_poly.pdbx_strand_id
1 'polypeptide(L)'
;MKNPNSIFKEKMSETYKLLVELEILKSDIQHLSNTEKEYFKITVDKSKFLYRTYFNSVKLLVLNIHKILNPKEYFSLKKTINFAKSNIHKIEWNNQMTQAELNQLELQINDLIEHNLEKIKTLRNNQYAHLDKNKDTIEYDLRLIDMYETIEKSETIYKKILSHFKSSDALFNIWKNPPDEIINLSKYHKIRKLLLDKYLKNEWSDDLDQIWKILNEKPA
;
A
#
# COMPACT_ATOMS: atom_id res chain seq x y z
N MET A 1 18.63 -4.91 31.11
CA MET A 1 17.38 -5.08 30.32
C MET A 1 17.02 -3.74 29.70
N LYS A 2 16.62 -3.69 28.42
CA LYS A 2 16.16 -2.42 27.78
C LYS A 2 14.91 -1.89 28.51
N ASN A 3 14.80 -0.57 28.65
CA ASN A 3 13.63 0.11 29.22
C ASN A 3 12.36 -0.23 28.39
N PRO A 4 11.24 -0.67 29.00
CA PRO A 4 9.99 -0.95 28.30
C PRO A 4 9.50 0.17 27.38
N ASN A 5 9.67 1.43 27.79
CA ASN A 5 9.29 2.58 26.97
C ASN A 5 10.12 2.65 25.66
N SER A 6 11.43 2.37 25.75
CA SER A 6 12.33 2.32 24.59
C SER A 6 11.94 1.20 23.62
N ILE A 7 11.61 0.01 24.15
CA ILE A 7 11.14 -1.12 23.35
C ILE A 7 9.80 -0.79 22.66
N PHE A 8 8.88 -0.15 23.38
CA PHE A 8 7.60 0.23 22.80
C PHE A 8 7.74 1.26 21.69
N LYS A 9 8.62 2.26 21.87
CA LYS A 9 8.97 3.24 20.83
C LYS A 9 9.54 2.57 19.58
N GLU A 10 10.41 1.58 19.76
CA GLU A 10 10.97 0.77 18.66
C GLU A 10 9.85 0.04 17.91
N LYS A 11 8.94 -0.64 18.64
CA LYS A 11 7.78 -1.33 18.04
C LYS A 11 6.86 -0.38 17.28
N MET A 12 6.54 0.77 17.85
CA MET A 12 5.69 1.79 17.21
C MET A 12 6.34 2.35 15.94
N SER A 13 7.66 2.51 15.93
CA SER A 13 8.42 2.99 14.77
C SER A 13 8.45 1.96 13.64
N GLU A 14 8.75 0.69 13.93
CA GLU A 14 8.80 -0.34 12.88
C GLU A 14 7.42 -0.67 12.33
N THR A 15 6.40 -0.72 13.20
CA THR A 15 4.99 -0.86 12.78
C THR A 15 4.58 0.29 11.84
N TYR A 16 4.99 1.53 12.17
CA TYR A 16 4.71 2.70 11.32
C TYR A 16 5.31 2.57 9.93
N LYS A 17 6.61 2.24 9.85
CA LYS A 17 7.31 2.09 8.56
C LYS A 17 6.61 1.05 7.68
N LEU A 18 6.20 -0.07 8.27
CA LEU A 18 5.49 -1.11 7.55
C LEU A 18 4.11 -0.64 7.03
N LEU A 19 3.36 0.14 7.82
CA LEU A 19 2.08 0.72 7.40
C LEU A 19 2.26 1.77 6.30
N VAL A 20 3.28 2.63 6.40
CA VAL A 20 3.64 3.58 5.33
C VAL A 20 3.97 2.83 4.03
N GLU A 21 4.76 1.77 4.10
CA GLU A 21 5.10 0.96 2.92
C GLU A 21 3.87 0.31 2.29
N LEU A 22 2.95 -0.21 3.11
CA LEU A 22 1.68 -0.78 2.65
C LEU A 22 0.82 0.24 1.90
N GLU A 23 0.78 1.47 2.38
CA GLU A 23 0.00 2.53 1.78
C GLU A 23 0.62 3.07 0.48
N ILE A 24 1.95 3.15 0.41
CA ILE A 24 2.66 3.43 -0.86
C ILE A 24 2.29 2.35 -1.89
N LEU A 25 2.41 1.07 -1.51
CA LEU A 25 2.09 -0.04 -2.40
C LEU A 25 0.63 -0.02 -2.84
N LYS A 26 -0.32 0.25 -1.93
CA LYS A 26 -1.74 0.42 -2.25
C LYS A 26 -1.93 1.51 -3.31
N SER A 27 -1.33 2.68 -3.10
CA SER A 27 -1.44 3.80 -4.04
C SER A 27 -0.85 3.46 -5.42
N ASP A 28 0.35 2.88 -5.45
CA ASP A 28 1.01 2.45 -6.69
C ASP A 28 0.13 1.47 -7.48
N ILE A 29 -0.42 0.47 -6.80
CA ILE A 29 -1.30 -0.54 -7.39
C ILE A 29 -2.57 0.13 -7.92
N GLN A 30 -3.20 1.01 -7.15
CA GLN A 30 -4.39 1.76 -7.59
C GLN A 30 -4.11 2.57 -8.86
N HIS A 31 -2.99 3.30 -8.93
CA HIS A 31 -2.66 4.08 -10.11
C HIS A 31 -2.31 3.22 -11.32
N LEU A 32 -1.59 2.11 -11.13
CA LEU A 32 -1.20 1.19 -12.19
C LEU A 32 -2.33 0.25 -12.66
N SER A 33 -3.46 0.19 -11.96
CA SER A 33 -4.62 -0.64 -12.32
C SER A 33 -5.87 0.15 -12.69
N ASN A 34 -5.80 1.49 -12.69
CA ASN A 34 -6.96 2.34 -12.97
C ASN A 34 -7.30 2.40 -14.46
N THR A 35 -8.12 1.45 -14.92
CA THR A 35 -8.54 1.31 -16.33
C THR A 35 -9.42 2.46 -16.84
N GLU A 36 -10.02 3.25 -15.95
CA GLU A 36 -10.87 4.38 -16.29
C GLU A 36 -10.05 5.61 -16.75
N LYS A 37 -8.79 5.68 -16.33
CA LYS A 37 -7.91 6.82 -16.61
C LYS A 37 -7.31 6.74 -18.01
N GLU A 38 -7.22 7.88 -18.68
CA GLU A 38 -6.66 7.97 -20.03
C GLU A 38 -5.18 7.52 -20.06
N TYR A 39 -4.40 7.92 -19.05
CA TYR A 39 -2.99 7.54 -18.95
C TYR A 39 -2.81 6.01 -18.90
N PHE A 40 -3.78 5.27 -18.33
CA PHE A 40 -3.71 3.81 -18.27
C PHE A 40 -3.74 3.22 -19.68
N LYS A 41 -4.73 3.61 -20.48
CA LYS A 41 -4.93 3.10 -21.85
C LYS A 41 -3.78 3.48 -22.79
N ILE A 42 -3.21 4.67 -22.60
CA ILE A 42 -2.12 5.17 -23.44
C ILE A 42 -0.78 4.53 -23.07
N THR A 43 -0.53 4.37 -21.77
CA THR A 43 0.80 4.10 -21.24
C THR A 43 0.90 2.77 -20.50
N VAL A 44 0.02 2.52 -19.54
CA VAL A 44 0.14 1.37 -18.62
C VAL A 44 -0.22 0.07 -19.31
N ASP A 45 -1.39 0.00 -19.95
CA ASP A 45 -1.94 -1.19 -20.61
C ASP A 45 -0.98 -1.79 -21.65
N LYS A 46 -0.23 -0.94 -22.34
CA LYS A 46 0.71 -1.33 -23.40
C LYS A 46 2.11 -1.61 -22.89
N SER A 47 2.42 -1.28 -21.63
CA SER A 47 3.76 -1.36 -21.08
C SER A 47 3.97 -2.65 -20.29
N LYS A 48 4.70 -3.59 -20.89
CA LYS A 48 5.17 -4.80 -20.19
C LYS A 48 5.99 -4.47 -18.94
N PHE A 49 6.70 -3.34 -18.93
CA PHE A 49 7.46 -2.89 -17.77
C PHE A 49 6.53 -2.50 -16.62
N LEU A 50 5.54 -1.63 -16.87
CA LEU A 50 4.60 -1.18 -15.84
C LEU A 50 3.70 -2.31 -15.34
N TYR A 51 3.32 -3.25 -16.22
CA TYR A 51 2.62 -4.46 -15.80
C TYR A 51 3.43 -5.32 -14.83
N ARG A 52 4.74 -5.49 -15.08
CA ARG A 52 5.63 -6.19 -14.12
C ARG A 52 5.76 -5.42 -12.81
N THR A 53 5.84 -4.10 -12.85
CA THR A 53 5.84 -3.26 -11.65
C THR A 53 4.58 -3.48 -10.84
N TYR A 54 3.39 -3.41 -11.47
CA TYR A 54 2.11 -3.72 -10.83
C TYR A 54 2.13 -5.10 -10.15
N PHE A 55 2.52 -6.15 -10.88
CA PHE A 55 2.56 -7.51 -10.34
C PHE A 55 3.51 -7.64 -9.14
N ASN A 56 4.69 -7.04 -9.23
CA ASN A 56 5.67 -7.04 -8.13
C ASN A 56 5.18 -6.23 -6.92
N SER A 57 4.50 -5.11 -7.14
CA SER A 57 3.88 -4.34 -6.05
C SER A 57 2.81 -5.14 -5.34
N VAL A 58 1.94 -5.87 -6.06
CA VAL A 58 0.93 -6.77 -5.46
C VAL A 58 1.61 -7.87 -4.63
N LYS A 59 2.68 -8.47 -5.14
CA LYS A 59 3.48 -9.46 -4.40
C LYS A 59 4.02 -8.90 -3.08
N LEU A 60 4.60 -7.70 -3.12
CA LEU A 60 5.13 -7.02 -1.93
C LEU A 60 4.01 -6.66 -0.95
N LEU A 61 2.86 -6.22 -1.46
CA LEU A 61 1.68 -5.91 -0.65
C LEU A 61 1.27 -7.12 0.17
N VAL A 62 1.10 -8.27 -0.46
CA VAL A 62 0.71 -9.52 0.22
C VAL A 62 1.72 -9.94 1.27
N LEU A 63 3.02 -9.83 0.98
CA LEU A 63 4.09 -10.12 1.93
C LEU A 63 4.04 -9.20 3.16
N ASN A 64 3.84 -7.90 2.94
CA ASN A 64 3.83 -6.91 4.02
C ASN A 64 2.54 -6.96 4.84
N ILE A 65 1.38 -7.24 4.24
CA ILE A 65 0.14 -7.44 4.99
C ILE A 65 0.28 -8.68 5.88
N HIS A 66 0.89 -9.75 5.36
CA HIS A 66 1.19 -10.90 6.21
C HIS A 66 2.06 -10.52 7.42
N LYS A 67 3.10 -9.70 7.22
CA LYS A 67 4.01 -9.31 8.31
C LYS A 67 3.29 -8.53 9.41
N ILE A 68 2.42 -7.58 9.05
CA ILE A 68 1.70 -6.74 10.02
C ILE A 68 0.67 -7.54 10.81
N LEU A 69 0.04 -8.54 10.19
CA LEU A 69 -0.99 -9.38 10.82
C LEU A 69 -0.44 -10.57 11.61
N ASN A 70 0.64 -11.22 11.15
CA ASN A 70 1.06 -12.49 11.75
C ASN A 70 1.58 -12.31 13.19
N PRO A 71 0.93 -12.93 14.20
CA PRO A 71 1.37 -12.82 15.60
C PRO A 71 2.78 -13.32 15.89
N LYS A 72 3.39 -14.12 15.00
CA LYS A 72 4.76 -14.60 15.13
C LYS A 72 5.79 -13.51 14.80
N GLU A 73 5.41 -12.50 14.02
CA GLU A 73 6.29 -11.40 13.62
C GLU A 73 6.50 -10.43 14.78
N TYR A 74 7.76 -10.08 15.05
CA TYR A 74 8.14 -9.29 16.22
C TYR A 74 7.50 -7.88 16.22
N PHE A 75 7.28 -7.32 15.03
CA PHE A 75 6.69 -6.00 14.80
C PHE A 75 5.26 -6.06 14.23
N SER A 76 4.54 -7.16 14.46
CA SER A 76 3.10 -7.24 14.16
C SER A 76 2.28 -6.33 15.09
N LEU A 77 1.06 -5.99 14.66
CA LEU A 77 0.09 -5.27 15.51
C LEU A 77 -0.17 -6.03 16.81
N LYS A 78 -0.35 -7.35 16.71
CA LYS A 78 -0.62 -8.21 17.87
C LYS A 78 0.53 -8.18 18.88
N LYS A 79 1.79 -8.26 18.43
CA LYS A 79 2.95 -8.16 19.34
C LYS A 79 3.09 -6.76 19.95
N THR A 80 2.74 -5.72 19.21
CA THR A 80 2.76 -4.34 19.70
C THR A 80 1.72 -4.13 20.80
N ILE A 81 0.47 -4.56 20.58
CA ILE A 81 -0.60 -4.46 21.59
C ILE A 81 -0.31 -5.34 22.82
N ASN A 82 0.14 -6.58 22.62
CA ASN A 82 0.47 -7.45 23.76
C ASN A 82 1.57 -6.84 24.63
N PHE A 83 2.58 -6.23 24.00
CA PHE A 83 3.64 -5.53 24.73
C PHE A 83 3.09 -4.35 25.53
N ALA A 84 2.21 -3.54 24.92
CA ALA A 84 1.55 -2.41 25.57
C ALA A 84 0.75 -2.87 26.78
N LYS A 85 -0.04 -3.95 26.65
CA LYS A 85 -0.83 -4.53 27.76
C LYS A 85 0.04 -4.95 28.93
N SER A 86 1.10 -5.73 28.67
CA SER A 86 1.98 -6.24 29.73
C SER A 86 2.82 -5.16 30.42
N ASN A 87 2.94 -3.97 29.81
CA ASN A 87 3.80 -2.89 30.28
C ASN A 87 3.08 -1.55 30.41
N ILE A 88 1.75 -1.56 30.56
CA ILE A 88 0.92 -0.35 30.47
C ILE A 88 1.38 0.76 31.42
N HIS A 89 1.79 0.42 32.64
CA HIS A 89 2.28 1.36 33.66
C HIS A 89 3.76 1.75 33.50
N LYS A 90 4.48 1.11 32.57
CA LYS A 90 5.92 1.35 32.31
C LYS A 90 6.17 2.08 30.99
N ILE A 91 5.12 2.33 30.22
CA ILE A 91 5.17 3.11 28.99
C ILE A 91 4.80 4.55 29.35
N GLU A 92 5.57 5.50 28.82
CA GLU A 92 5.29 6.92 28.98
C GLU A 92 4.21 7.31 27.97
N TRP A 93 2.96 7.32 28.42
CA TRP A 93 1.83 7.78 27.61
C TRP A 93 1.67 9.28 27.75
N ASN A 94 1.44 9.99 26.64
CA ASN A 94 1.03 11.39 26.70
C ASN A 94 -0.43 11.53 27.17
N ASN A 95 -1.31 10.67 26.66
CA ASN A 95 -2.68 10.52 27.12
C ASN A 95 -2.85 9.09 27.65
N GLN A 96 -3.24 8.95 28.93
CA GLN A 96 -3.28 7.64 29.59
C GLN A 96 -4.12 6.64 28.79
N MET A 97 -3.50 5.54 28.37
CA MET A 97 -4.18 4.39 27.77
C MET A 97 -4.69 3.48 28.89
N THR A 98 -5.92 2.99 28.77
CA THR A 98 -6.53 2.05 29.72
C THR A 98 -6.43 0.60 29.24
N GLN A 99 -6.54 -0.34 30.19
CA GLN A 99 -6.58 -1.76 29.86
C GLN A 99 -7.79 -2.13 28.99
N ALA A 100 -8.93 -1.47 29.20
CA ALA A 100 -10.14 -1.66 28.41
C ALA A 100 -9.95 -1.26 26.95
N GLU A 101 -9.31 -0.10 26.69
CA GLU A 101 -9.00 0.35 25.34
C GLU A 101 -8.03 -0.59 24.62
N LEU A 102 -6.98 -1.06 25.31
CA LEU A 102 -6.06 -2.05 24.73
C LEU A 102 -6.75 -3.39 24.43
N ASN A 103 -7.70 -3.83 25.27
CA ASN A 103 -8.48 -5.04 25.01
C ASN A 103 -9.40 -4.86 23.80
N GLN A 104 -10.03 -3.69 23.63
CA GLN A 104 -10.83 -3.38 22.44
C GLN A 104 -9.98 -3.41 21.16
N LEU A 105 -8.80 -2.79 21.20
CA LEU A 105 -7.86 -2.81 20.07
C LEU A 105 -7.40 -4.24 19.75
N GLU A 106 -7.15 -5.06 20.78
CA GLU A 106 -6.80 -6.46 20.60
C GLU A 106 -7.91 -7.26 19.91
N LEU A 107 -9.18 -7.03 20.28
CA LEU A 107 -10.32 -7.68 19.62
C LEU A 107 -10.38 -7.31 18.13
N GLN A 108 -10.17 -6.03 17.78
CA GLN A 108 -10.11 -5.59 16.39
C GLN A 108 -8.95 -6.25 15.61
N ILE A 109 -7.79 -6.41 16.26
CA ILE A 109 -6.65 -7.13 15.66
C ILE A 109 -6.97 -8.61 15.46
N ASN A 110 -7.60 -9.26 16.44
CA ASN A 110 -7.95 -10.67 16.33
C ASN A 110 -8.96 -10.90 15.20
N ASP A 111 -9.97 -10.03 15.09
CA ASP A 111 -10.95 -10.03 14.01
C ASP A 111 -10.26 -9.94 12.64
N LEU A 112 -9.34 -8.99 12.47
CA LEU A 112 -8.53 -8.88 11.24
C LEU A 112 -7.73 -10.14 10.93
N ILE A 113 -7.11 -10.74 11.94
CA ILE A 113 -6.30 -11.95 11.80
C ILE A 113 -7.18 -13.12 11.39
N GLU A 114 -8.29 -13.34 12.08
CA GLU A 114 -9.20 -14.45 11.85
C GLU A 114 -9.77 -14.43 10.43
N HIS A 115 -10.18 -13.25 9.95
CA HIS A 115 -10.78 -13.12 8.63
C HIS A 115 -9.76 -13.21 7.49
N ASN A 116 -8.56 -12.64 7.66
CA ASN A 116 -7.68 -12.38 6.51
C ASN A 116 -6.35 -13.15 6.54
N LEU A 117 -5.81 -13.52 7.71
CA LEU A 117 -4.42 -14.02 7.80
C LEU A 117 -4.21 -15.31 7.01
N GLU A 118 -5.11 -16.30 7.13
CA GLU A 118 -4.95 -17.58 6.43
C GLU A 118 -5.13 -17.43 4.91
N LYS A 119 -6.05 -16.58 4.46
CA LYS A 119 -6.21 -16.24 3.04
C LYS A 119 -4.94 -15.61 2.47
N ILE A 120 -4.40 -14.61 3.15
CA ILE A 120 -3.16 -13.93 2.77
C ILE A 120 -1.96 -14.88 2.81
N LYS A 121 -1.87 -15.73 3.85
CA LYS A 121 -0.80 -16.72 3.99
C LYS A 121 -0.83 -17.73 2.87
N THR A 122 -2.01 -18.21 2.49
CA THR A 122 -2.21 -19.13 1.37
C THR A 122 -1.79 -18.49 0.06
N LEU A 123 -2.28 -17.27 -0.20
CA LEU A 123 -1.90 -16.49 -1.39
C LEU A 123 -0.37 -16.30 -1.46
N ARG A 124 0.24 -15.83 -0.37
CA ARG A 124 1.70 -15.66 -0.29
C ARG A 124 2.44 -16.97 -0.60
N ASN A 125 2.12 -18.04 0.11
CA ASN A 125 2.89 -19.28 0.02
C ASN A 125 2.80 -19.86 -1.38
N ASN A 126 1.58 -19.98 -1.90
CA ASN A 126 1.31 -20.70 -3.13
C ASN A 126 1.59 -19.84 -4.38
N GLN A 127 1.38 -18.51 -4.32
CA GLN A 127 1.60 -17.63 -5.48
C GLN A 127 2.96 -16.92 -5.49
N TYR A 128 3.54 -16.61 -4.34
CA TYR A 128 4.64 -15.64 -4.30
C TYR A 128 5.93 -16.14 -3.66
N ALA A 129 5.85 -17.09 -2.73
CA ALA A 129 6.98 -17.60 -1.97
C ALA A 129 7.51 -18.95 -2.47
N HIS A 130 6.64 -19.83 -3.00
CA HIS A 130 7.01 -21.17 -3.44
C HIS A 130 6.70 -21.40 -4.93
N LEU A 131 7.42 -22.35 -5.54
CA LEU A 131 7.25 -22.79 -6.92
C LEU A 131 6.54 -24.15 -6.95
N ASP A 132 5.32 -24.19 -6.42
CA ASP A 132 4.56 -25.42 -6.33
C ASP A 132 3.99 -25.85 -7.70
N LYS A 133 3.99 -27.15 -7.97
CA LYS A 133 3.58 -27.72 -9.27
C LYS A 133 2.12 -27.42 -9.65
N ASN A 134 1.25 -27.14 -8.68
CA ASN A 134 -0.20 -26.97 -8.86
C ASN A 134 -0.67 -25.52 -8.63
N LYS A 135 0.25 -24.55 -8.75
CA LYS A 135 -0.03 -23.13 -8.46
C LYS A 135 -1.20 -22.55 -9.27
N ASP A 136 -1.38 -23.00 -10.51
CA ASP A 136 -2.38 -22.50 -11.45
C ASP A 136 -3.78 -23.10 -11.24
N THR A 137 -3.93 -24.11 -10.37
CA THR A 137 -5.22 -24.78 -10.09
C THR A 137 -5.85 -24.35 -8.77
N ILE A 138 -5.21 -23.45 -8.02
CA ILE A 138 -5.68 -22.99 -6.71
C ILE A 138 -6.53 -21.73 -6.94
N GLU A 139 -7.80 -21.78 -6.55
CA GLU A 139 -8.68 -20.62 -6.56
C GLU A 139 -8.46 -19.80 -5.28
N TYR A 140 -8.34 -18.47 -5.41
CA TYR A 140 -8.08 -17.58 -4.29
C TYR A 140 -9.27 -16.66 -4.06
N ASP A 141 -9.93 -16.84 -2.92
CA ASP A 141 -10.99 -15.95 -2.44
C ASP A 141 -10.40 -14.76 -1.65
N LEU A 142 -9.52 -13.99 -2.31
CA LEU A 142 -8.96 -12.75 -1.78
C LEU A 142 -8.74 -11.73 -2.90
N ARG A 143 -9.43 -10.59 -2.82
CA ARG A 143 -9.35 -9.50 -3.80
C ARG A 143 -8.51 -8.35 -3.24
N LEU A 144 -8.09 -7.44 -4.12
CA LEU A 144 -7.36 -6.22 -3.75
C LEU A 144 -8.15 -5.35 -2.77
N ILE A 145 -9.48 -5.28 -2.92
CA ILE A 145 -10.32 -4.51 -2.00
C ILE A 145 -10.25 -5.04 -0.57
N ASP A 146 -10.25 -6.36 -0.38
CA ASP A 146 -10.17 -6.99 0.93
C ASP A 146 -8.79 -6.71 1.59
N MET A 147 -7.73 -6.63 0.78
CA MET A 147 -6.40 -6.20 1.22
C MET A 147 -6.36 -4.72 1.60
N TYR A 148 -7.02 -3.85 0.85
CA TYR A 148 -7.08 -2.42 1.16
C TYR A 148 -7.83 -2.14 2.45
N GLU A 149 -8.97 -2.80 2.67
CA GLU A 149 -9.70 -2.73 3.94
C GLU A 149 -8.87 -3.20 5.12
N THR A 150 -8.04 -4.24 4.93
CA THR A 150 -7.11 -4.73 5.95
C THR A 150 -6.08 -3.66 6.34
N ILE A 151 -5.54 -2.94 5.36
CA ILE A 151 -4.58 -1.84 5.59
C ILE A 151 -5.27 -0.72 6.36
N GLU A 152 -6.45 -0.26 5.92
CA GLU A 152 -7.18 0.85 6.54
C GLU A 152 -7.56 0.57 8.00
N LYS A 153 -8.02 -0.65 8.29
CA LYS A 153 -8.30 -1.09 9.67
C LYS A 153 -7.01 -1.16 10.51
N SER A 154 -5.91 -1.66 9.93
CA SER A 154 -4.60 -1.72 10.60
C SER A 154 -4.06 -0.33 10.95
N GLU A 155 -4.19 0.62 10.02
CA GLU A 155 -3.84 2.03 10.26
C GLU A 155 -4.71 2.67 11.32
N THR A 156 -6.01 2.39 11.33
CA THR A 156 -6.95 2.92 12.33
C THR A 156 -6.57 2.48 13.74
N ILE A 157 -6.26 1.18 13.90
CA ILE A 157 -5.73 0.61 15.15
C ILE A 157 -4.43 1.33 15.55
N TYR A 158 -3.49 1.47 14.62
CA TYR A 158 -2.21 2.13 14.88
C TYR A 158 -2.38 3.60 15.30
N LYS A 159 -3.20 4.38 14.59
CA LYS A 159 -3.49 5.79 14.90
C LYS A 159 -4.05 5.94 16.31
N LYS A 160 -4.95 5.04 16.73
CA LYS A 160 -5.48 5.05 18.10
C LYS A 160 -4.40 4.78 19.15
N ILE A 161 -3.42 3.90 18.88
CA ILE A 161 -2.29 3.71 19.81
C ILE A 161 -1.39 4.96 19.83
N LEU A 162 -1.11 5.51 18.65
CA LEU A 162 -0.22 6.66 18.48
C LEU A 162 -0.77 7.93 19.17
N SER A 163 -2.08 8.17 19.10
CA SER A 163 -2.69 9.35 19.72
C SER A 163 -2.53 9.35 21.25
N HIS A 164 -2.55 8.16 21.88
CA HIS A 164 -2.24 8.03 23.30
C HIS A 164 -0.74 8.15 23.58
N PHE A 165 0.10 7.57 22.73
CA PHE A 165 1.54 7.52 22.96
C PHE A 165 2.25 8.85 22.71
N LYS A 166 1.85 9.62 21.68
CA LYS A 166 2.53 10.86 21.25
C LYS A 166 1.62 12.08 21.12
N SER A 167 0.31 11.96 21.34
CA SER A 167 -0.67 13.02 21.04
C SER A 167 -0.55 13.55 19.61
N SER A 168 -0.18 12.66 18.69
CA SER A 168 -0.01 12.96 17.27
C SER A 168 -0.91 12.07 16.44
N ASP A 169 -1.47 12.61 15.37
CA ASP A 169 -2.09 11.82 14.33
C ASP A 169 -1.08 11.44 13.25
N ALA A 170 -1.13 10.19 12.81
CA ALA A 170 -0.42 9.75 11.62
C ALA A 170 -1.32 9.96 10.40
N LEU A 171 -0.79 10.65 9.39
CA LEU A 171 -1.41 10.75 8.08
C LEU A 171 -0.74 9.74 7.15
N PHE A 172 -1.49 8.71 6.78
CA PHE A 172 -1.08 7.77 5.74
C PHE A 172 -1.61 8.19 4.36
N ASN A 173 -2.24 9.34 4.16
CA ASN A 173 -2.66 9.71 2.80
C ASN A 173 -1.48 10.25 1.98
N ILE A 174 -0.72 9.37 1.33
CA ILE A 174 0.56 9.73 0.70
C ILE A 174 0.34 10.30 -0.72
N TRP A 175 -0.55 9.72 -1.54
CA TRP A 175 -0.80 10.19 -2.92
C TRP A 175 -2.29 10.13 -3.26
N LYS A 176 -2.90 11.30 -3.47
CA LYS A 176 -4.27 11.41 -4.00
C LYS A 176 -4.31 11.44 -5.53
N ASN A 177 -3.20 11.84 -6.15
CA ASN A 177 -3.07 12.04 -7.58
C ASN A 177 -2.08 11.03 -8.16
N PRO A 178 -2.26 10.60 -9.42
CA PRO A 178 -1.30 9.75 -10.10
C PRO A 178 0.10 10.41 -10.12
N PRO A 179 1.18 9.62 -10.07
CA PRO A 179 2.54 10.13 -10.20
C PRO A 179 2.73 10.98 -11.46
N ASP A 180 3.40 12.13 -11.32
CA ASP A 180 3.70 13.03 -12.43
C ASP A 180 4.46 12.31 -13.54
N GLU A 181 5.29 11.33 -13.21
CA GLU A 181 6.03 10.51 -14.17
C GLU A 181 5.10 9.72 -15.11
N ILE A 182 4.01 9.15 -14.58
CA ILE A 182 3.04 8.40 -15.40
C ILE A 182 2.27 9.37 -16.31
N ILE A 183 1.90 10.53 -15.79
CA ILE A 183 1.22 11.58 -16.55
C ILE A 183 2.13 12.12 -17.66
N ASN A 184 3.37 12.44 -17.35
CA ASN A 184 4.35 12.93 -18.31
C ASN A 184 4.67 11.89 -19.39
N LEU A 185 4.77 10.61 -19.02
CA LEU A 185 4.95 9.52 -19.98
C LEU A 185 3.74 9.38 -20.92
N SER A 186 2.53 9.61 -20.42
CA SER A 186 1.32 9.66 -21.24
C SER A 186 1.34 10.82 -22.24
N LYS A 187 1.68 12.03 -21.77
CA LYS A 187 1.86 13.22 -22.63
C LYS A 187 2.90 12.98 -23.72
N TYR A 188 4.04 12.40 -23.37
CA TYR A 188 5.07 12.03 -24.33
C TYR A 188 4.55 11.04 -25.39
N HIS A 189 3.79 10.02 -24.99
CA HIS A 189 3.19 9.08 -25.93
C HIS A 189 2.20 9.75 -26.89
N LYS A 190 1.39 10.70 -26.40
CA LYS A 190 0.48 11.50 -27.24
C LYS A 190 1.26 12.30 -28.29
N ILE A 191 2.30 13.03 -27.87
CA ILE A 191 3.15 13.82 -28.77
C ILE A 191 3.83 12.92 -29.81
N ARG A 192 4.44 11.81 -29.36
CA ARG A 192 5.11 10.86 -30.26
C ARG A 192 4.15 10.30 -31.30
N LYS A 193 2.92 9.95 -30.90
CA LYS A 193 1.90 9.45 -31.82
C LYS A 193 1.52 10.51 -32.85
N LEU A 194 1.26 11.75 -32.41
CA LEU A 194 0.96 12.88 -33.29
C LEU A 194 2.04 13.07 -34.36
N LEU A 195 3.30 13.13 -33.95
CA LEU A 195 4.44 13.34 -34.86
C LEU A 195 4.63 12.15 -35.82
N LEU A 196 4.46 10.91 -35.33
CA LEU A 196 4.58 9.71 -36.16
C LEU A 196 3.47 9.64 -37.22
N ASP A 197 2.22 9.91 -36.83
CA ASP A 197 1.08 9.87 -37.76
C ASP A 197 1.25 10.89 -38.90
N LYS A 198 1.84 12.06 -38.62
CA LYS A 198 2.16 13.08 -39.62
C LYS A 198 3.33 12.74 -40.50
N TYR A 199 4.41 12.23 -39.89
CA TYR A 199 5.56 11.73 -40.64
C TYR A 199 5.12 10.68 -41.67
N LEU A 200 4.27 9.73 -41.27
CA LEU A 200 3.73 8.70 -42.16
C LEU A 200 2.84 9.26 -43.28
N LYS A 201 2.25 10.46 -43.09
CA LYS A 201 1.43 11.16 -44.09
C LYS A 201 2.20 12.18 -44.93
N ASN A 202 3.51 12.36 -44.69
CA ASN A 202 4.33 13.43 -45.27
C ASN A 202 3.79 14.86 -45.01
N GLU A 203 3.05 15.05 -43.92
CA GLU A 203 2.45 16.34 -43.53
C GLU A 203 3.34 17.05 -42.51
N TRP A 204 4.50 17.54 -42.95
CA TRP A 204 5.41 18.30 -42.07
C TRP A 204 4.85 19.72 -41.83
N SER A 205 4.46 20.03 -40.59
CA SER A 205 4.00 21.36 -40.16
C SER A 205 4.52 21.73 -38.76
N ASP A 206 4.57 23.03 -38.45
CA ASP A 206 4.86 23.53 -37.10
C ASP A 206 3.70 23.20 -36.15
N ASP A 207 3.87 22.17 -35.33
CA ASP A 207 2.85 21.66 -34.40
C ASP A 207 3.03 22.15 -32.97
N LEU A 208 3.78 23.23 -32.80
CA LEU A 208 4.10 23.80 -31.50
C LEU A 208 2.82 24.08 -30.69
N ASP A 209 1.74 24.54 -31.31
CA ASP A 209 0.46 24.79 -30.64
C ASP A 209 -0.21 23.51 -30.11
N GLN A 210 -0.18 22.41 -30.89
CA GLN A 210 -0.78 21.14 -30.47
C GLN A 210 0.07 20.45 -29.41
N ILE A 211 1.39 20.49 -29.56
CA ILE A 211 2.33 19.99 -28.55
C ILE A 211 2.18 20.78 -27.25
N TRP A 212 2.12 22.11 -27.34
CA TRP A 212 1.92 22.99 -26.19
C TRP A 212 0.59 22.72 -25.49
N LYS A 213 -0.47 22.44 -26.25
CA LYS A 213 -1.76 22.01 -25.69
C LYS A 213 -1.62 20.71 -24.89
N ILE A 214 -0.98 19.68 -25.46
CA ILE A 214 -0.76 18.38 -24.77
C ILE A 214 0.07 18.55 -23.50
N LEU A 215 1.13 19.36 -23.53
CA LEU A 215 1.99 19.60 -22.37
C LEU A 215 1.22 20.27 -21.21
N ASN A 216 0.28 21.16 -21.54
CA ASN A 216 -0.53 21.90 -20.57
C ASN A 216 -1.87 21.22 -20.22
N GLU A 217 -2.16 20.03 -20.76
CA GLU A 217 -3.31 19.23 -20.32
C GLU A 217 -3.19 18.92 -18.82
N LYS A 218 -4.23 19.23 -18.07
CA LYS A 218 -4.33 18.84 -16.66
C LYS A 218 -4.58 17.33 -16.57
N PRO A 219 -3.95 16.63 -15.62
CA PRO A 219 -4.28 15.23 -15.36
C PRO A 219 -5.76 15.13 -14.95
N ALA A 220 -6.51 14.30 -15.66
CA ALA A 220 -7.93 14.00 -15.39
C ALA A 220 -8.09 12.93 -14.31
#